data_AF-A0A3B9CTQ0-F1
#
_entry.id   AF-A0A3B9CTQ0-F1
#
_cell.length_a   1.000
_cell.length_b   1.000
_cell.length_c   1.000
_cell.angle_alpha   90.00
_cell.angle_beta   90.00
_cell.angle_gamma   90.00
#
_symmetry.space_group_name_H-M   'P 1'
#
loop_
_entity.id
_entity.type
_entity.pdbx_description
1 polymer ?
#
loop_
_entity_poly.entity_id
_entity_poly.type
_entity_poly.pdbx_seq_one_letter_code
_entity_poly.pdbx_strand_id
1 'polypeptide(L)'
;APGIPAAPGVPLQPQSIPAPAITVPESRGGEQLISPPVPVDNSLINNEFPAAIVDEATTPAVDRIRSLRYQASGDNAFRSEEYASAEVFYETATKTAPERRAPWIRLAWCQVAQGRFAEATVNLKKGLRIQQDPTTSWVNGGELYGDQLNSVARVHHDQLLKWLEQRPKSTDRLLLTAAFQKLTNRHSMSREVAAAAIRHGLEADFVSAMEDLTEHRAARDRPPARQAPRHEQGIQGKGREPAPVTTPAPESNRLDEPKVGPEVTPPVPPVPQLHVPEAPTPAVPAPQLSVLQK
;
A
#
# COMPACT_ATOMS: atom_id res chain seq x y z
N ALA A 1 -55.83 53.74 14.40
CA ALA A 1 -57.00 52.85 14.47
C ALA A 1 -57.87 53.15 13.25
N PRO A 2 -58.47 52.17 12.54
CA PRO A 2 -58.75 50.75 12.85
C PRO A 2 -57.78 49.80 12.08
N GLY A 3 -57.57 48.52 12.38
CA GLY A 3 -58.40 47.52 13.03
C GLY A 3 -58.90 46.50 12.00
N ILE A 4 -58.01 45.69 11.40
CA ILE A 4 -58.39 44.61 10.46
C ILE A 4 -58.25 43.26 11.18
N PRO A 5 -59.32 42.45 11.27
CA PRO A 5 -59.32 41.17 11.96
C PRO A 5 -58.67 40.05 11.13
N ALA A 6 -57.97 39.16 11.84
CA ALA A 6 -57.37 37.93 11.32
C ALA A 6 -58.45 36.90 10.96
N ALA A 7 -58.33 36.30 9.77
CA ALA A 7 -59.15 35.17 9.33
C ALA A 7 -58.54 33.83 9.80
N PRO A 8 -59.36 32.84 10.20
CA PRO A 8 -58.89 31.54 10.66
C PRO A 8 -58.43 30.65 9.50
N GLY A 9 -57.30 29.96 9.72
CA GLY A 9 -56.66 29.05 8.76
C GLY A 9 -57.49 27.81 8.44
N VAL A 10 -57.56 27.50 7.15
CA VAL A 10 -58.12 26.26 6.61
C VAL A 10 -57.02 25.20 6.64
N PRO A 11 -57.21 24.03 7.29
CA PRO A 11 -56.25 22.94 7.22
C PRO A 11 -56.31 22.27 5.83
N LEU A 12 -55.17 22.30 5.13
CA LEU A 12 -54.98 21.57 3.87
C LEU A 12 -55.01 20.06 4.16
N GLN A 13 -55.99 19.36 3.59
CA GLN A 13 -56.02 17.91 3.56
C GLN A 13 -54.93 17.38 2.60
N PRO A 14 -54.16 16.34 2.98
CA PRO A 14 -53.19 15.72 2.07
C PRO A 14 -53.94 14.96 0.97
N GLN A 15 -53.74 15.41 -0.28
CA GLN A 15 -54.16 14.71 -1.49
C GLN A 15 -53.32 13.43 -1.64
N SER A 16 -53.97 12.28 -1.51
CA SER A 16 -53.38 10.97 -1.77
C SER A 16 -53.11 10.82 -3.27
N ILE A 17 -51.84 10.86 -3.67
CA ILE A 17 -51.40 10.58 -5.03
C ILE A 17 -51.44 9.05 -5.24
N PRO A 18 -52.17 8.51 -6.24
CA PRO A 18 -52.13 7.09 -6.56
C PRO A 18 -50.76 6.71 -7.15
N ALA A 19 -50.12 5.70 -6.56
CA ALA A 19 -48.85 5.17 -7.04
C ALA A 19 -49.01 4.53 -8.43
N PRO A 20 -48.06 4.74 -9.36
CA PRO A 20 -48.07 4.05 -10.65
C PRO A 20 -47.79 2.55 -10.44
N ALA A 21 -48.61 1.72 -11.08
CA ALA A 21 -48.39 0.27 -11.16
C ALA A 21 -47.06 -0.01 -11.87
N ILE A 22 -46.05 -0.44 -11.12
CA ILE A 22 -44.80 -0.95 -11.67
C ILE A 22 -45.07 -2.39 -12.11
N THR A 23 -45.31 -2.57 -13.41
CA THR A 23 -45.29 -3.87 -14.07
C THR A 23 -43.85 -4.39 -14.03
N VAL A 24 -43.59 -5.36 -13.16
CA VAL A 24 -42.32 -6.09 -13.09
C VAL A 24 -42.20 -6.95 -14.35
N PRO A 25 -41.23 -6.72 -15.26
CA PRO A 25 -40.99 -7.65 -16.35
C PRO A 25 -40.46 -8.96 -15.79
N GLU A 26 -41.17 -10.03 -16.13
CA GLU A 26 -40.84 -11.42 -15.86
C GLU A 26 -39.40 -11.70 -16.32
N SER A 27 -38.51 -11.99 -15.35
CA SER A 27 -37.12 -12.35 -15.59
C SER A 27 -37.05 -13.66 -16.38
N ARG A 28 -36.95 -13.54 -17.70
CA ARG A 28 -36.49 -14.61 -18.58
C ARG A 28 -35.09 -15.00 -18.12
N GLY A 29 -34.96 -16.24 -17.65
CA GLY A 29 -33.69 -16.83 -17.25
C GLY A 29 -32.65 -16.67 -18.35
N GLY A 30 -31.71 -15.76 -18.13
CA GLY A 30 -30.50 -15.70 -18.92
C GLY A 30 -29.68 -16.92 -18.59
N GLU A 31 -29.61 -17.86 -19.54
CA GLU A 31 -28.50 -18.80 -19.63
C GLU A 31 -27.23 -17.96 -19.53
N GLN A 32 -26.57 -18.01 -18.37
CA GLN A 32 -25.22 -17.48 -18.22
C GLN A 32 -24.39 -18.16 -19.29
N LEU A 33 -24.02 -17.41 -20.32
CA LEU A 33 -23.01 -17.77 -21.29
C LEU A 33 -21.73 -18.04 -20.49
N ILE A 34 -21.54 -19.31 -20.13
CA ILE A 34 -20.32 -19.81 -19.51
C ILE A 34 -19.24 -19.51 -20.55
N SER A 35 -18.49 -18.44 -20.32
CA SER A 35 -17.37 -18.09 -21.17
C SER A 35 -16.44 -19.31 -21.22
N PRO A 36 -16.01 -19.75 -22.41
CA PRO A 36 -15.18 -20.94 -22.51
C PRO A 36 -13.93 -20.78 -21.65
N PRO A 37 -13.46 -21.87 -21.00
CA PRO A 37 -12.26 -21.82 -20.17
C PRO A 37 -11.08 -21.34 -21.03
N VAL A 38 -10.39 -20.29 -20.57
CA VAL A 38 -9.20 -19.77 -21.23
C VAL A 38 -8.16 -20.90 -21.26
N PRO A 39 -7.61 -21.27 -22.44
CA PRO A 39 -6.65 -22.36 -22.53
C PRO A 39 -5.39 -22.03 -21.71
N VAL A 40 -4.97 -22.97 -20.85
CA VAL A 40 -3.76 -22.86 -20.05
C VAL A 40 -2.55 -23.03 -20.96
N ASP A 41 -1.67 -22.04 -20.99
CA ASP A 41 -0.44 -22.05 -21.75
C ASP A 41 0.72 -22.54 -20.87
N ASN A 42 1.18 -23.77 -21.13
CA ASN A 42 2.23 -24.44 -20.37
C ASN A 42 3.64 -24.25 -20.94
N SER A 43 3.80 -23.31 -21.88
CA SER A 43 5.12 -22.94 -22.39
C SER A 43 6.00 -22.33 -21.30
N LEU A 44 7.30 -22.60 -21.40
CA LEU A 44 8.29 -21.95 -20.54
C LEU A 44 8.53 -20.54 -21.08
N ILE A 45 8.21 -19.52 -20.27
CA ILE A 45 8.46 -18.12 -20.62
C ILE A 45 9.38 -17.52 -19.57
N ASN A 46 10.57 -17.15 -20.03
CA ASN A 46 11.56 -16.47 -19.22
C ASN A 46 11.49 -14.99 -19.48
N ASN A 47 11.45 -14.18 -18.42
CA ASN A 47 11.48 -12.72 -18.53
C ASN A 47 10.36 -12.19 -19.44
N GLU A 48 9.12 -12.64 -19.21
CA GLU A 48 7.89 -12.23 -19.93
C GLU A 48 7.71 -10.70 -19.95
N PHE A 49 8.16 -10.02 -18.90
CA PHE A 49 8.09 -8.58 -18.71
C PHE A 49 9.50 -8.03 -18.42
N PRO A 50 10.10 -7.28 -19.37
CA PRO A 50 11.46 -6.79 -19.20
C PRO A 50 11.54 -5.82 -18.02
N ALA A 51 12.57 -5.98 -17.19
CA ALA A 51 12.89 -5.01 -16.16
C ALA A 51 13.35 -3.70 -16.81
N ALA A 52 12.71 -2.59 -16.47
CA ALA A 52 13.18 -1.27 -16.88
C ALA A 52 14.51 -0.93 -16.19
N ILE A 53 15.38 -0.21 -16.91
CA ILE A 53 16.64 0.30 -16.37
C ILE A 53 16.31 1.36 -15.31
N VAL A 54 17.02 1.31 -14.17
CA VAL A 54 16.95 2.34 -13.14
C VAL A 54 18.06 3.34 -13.39
N ASP A 55 17.70 4.62 -13.37
CA ASP A 55 18.69 5.67 -13.26
C ASP A 55 19.17 5.71 -11.81
N GLU A 56 20.40 5.25 -11.55
CA GLU A 56 21.03 5.26 -10.22
C GLU A 56 21.64 6.62 -9.86
N ALA A 57 21.22 7.70 -10.55
CA ALA A 57 21.61 9.05 -10.21
C ALA A 57 21.39 9.33 -8.71
N THR A 58 22.43 9.86 -8.06
CA THR A 58 22.38 10.20 -6.64
C THR A 58 21.51 11.43 -6.45
N THR A 59 20.28 11.22 -6.00
CA THR A 59 19.33 12.30 -5.72
C THR A 59 19.72 13.09 -4.46
N PRO A 60 19.51 14.41 -4.40
CA PRO A 60 19.72 15.21 -3.19
C PRO A 60 18.89 14.72 -1.99
N ALA A 61 19.40 14.92 -0.77
CA ALA A 61 18.70 14.50 0.45
C ALA A 61 17.28 15.09 0.59
N VAL A 62 17.07 16.33 0.14
CA VAL A 62 15.76 16.99 0.17
C VAL A 62 14.73 16.26 -0.68
N ASP A 63 15.12 15.78 -1.85
CA ASP A 63 14.23 15.05 -2.75
C ASP A 63 13.94 13.64 -2.23
N ARG A 64 14.90 12.99 -1.56
CA ARG A 64 14.62 11.76 -0.81
C ARG A 64 13.58 11.98 0.29
N ILE A 65 13.64 13.09 1.01
CA ILE A 65 12.64 13.46 2.02
C ILE A 65 11.27 13.70 1.36
N ARG A 66 11.21 14.38 0.20
CA ARG A 66 9.96 14.56 -0.56
C ARG A 66 9.39 13.21 -1.02
N SER A 67 10.23 12.35 -1.58
CA SER A 67 9.86 10.99 -1.99
C SER A 67 9.31 10.17 -0.81
N LEU A 68 9.89 10.29 0.39
CA LEU A 68 9.37 9.65 1.61
C LEU A 68 7.97 10.16 1.99
N ARG A 69 7.71 11.47 1.83
CA ARG A 69 6.38 12.04 2.09
C ARG A 69 5.35 11.54 1.09
N TYR A 70 5.68 11.53 -0.20
CA TYR A 70 4.81 10.95 -1.23
C TYR A 70 4.54 9.47 -0.98
N GLN A 71 5.57 8.71 -0.58
CA GLN A 71 5.38 7.32 -0.18
C GLN A 71 4.36 7.19 0.96
N ALA A 72 4.50 7.98 2.04
CA ALA A 72 3.56 7.94 3.16
C ALA A 72 2.13 8.35 2.76
N SER A 73 1.97 9.34 1.88
CA SER A 73 0.66 9.69 1.31
C SER A 73 0.08 8.54 0.48
N GLY A 74 0.90 7.83 -0.29
CA GLY A 74 0.51 6.64 -1.02
C GLY A 74 0.11 5.49 -0.09
N ASP A 75 0.86 5.26 0.99
CA ASP A 75 0.54 4.23 2.00
C ASP A 75 -0.81 4.53 2.68
N ASN A 76 -1.11 5.81 2.93
CA ASN A 76 -2.41 6.21 3.46
C ASN A 76 -3.54 5.96 2.46
N ALA A 77 -3.37 6.38 1.20
CA ALA A 77 -4.36 6.16 0.16
C ALA A 77 -4.60 4.66 -0.11
N PHE A 78 -3.54 3.86 -0.10
CA PHE A 78 -3.63 2.40 -0.29
C PHE A 78 -4.44 1.75 0.84
N ARG A 79 -4.22 2.15 2.10
CA ARG A 79 -5.00 1.64 3.25
C ARG A 79 -6.47 2.03 3.22
N SER A 80 -6.80 3.15 2.57
CA SER A 80 -8.18 3.57 2.28
C SER A 80 -8.76 2.89 1.03
N GLU A 81 -8.05 1.94 0.42
CA GLU A 81 -8.42 1.25 -0.82
C GLU A 81 -8.55 2.20 -2.04
N GLU A 82 -8.01 3.42 -1.95
CA GLU A 82 -7.95 4.39 -3.03
C GLU A 82 -6.74 4.13 -3.94
N TYR A 83 -6.72 2.98 -4.61
CA TYR A 83 -5.54 2.51 -5.33
C TYR A 83 -5.08 3.45 -6.45
N ALA A 84 -6.01 4.11 -7.16
CA ALA A 84 -5.65 5.09 -8.19
C ALA A 84 -4.89 6.29 -7.59
N SER A 85 -5.34 6.80 -6.44
CA SER A 85 -4.65 7.88 -5.72
C SER A 85 -3.28 7.41 -5.20
N ALA A 86 -3.22 6.20 -4.64
CA ALA A 86 -1.99 5.62 -4.13
C ALA A 86 -0.92 5.48 -5.22
N GLU A 87 -1.32 5.04 -6.41
CA GLU A 87 -0.45 4.93 -7.57
C GLU A 87 0.18 6.26 -7.96
N VAL A 88 -0.62 7.34 -8.06
CA VAL A 88 -0.11 8.68 -8.36
C VAL A 88 0.95 9.11 -7.35
N PHE A 89 0.72 8.87 -6.06
CA PHE A 89 1.69 9.17 -5.02
C PHE A 89 2.97 8.33 -5.14
N TYR A 90 2.86 7.02 -5.37
CA TYR A 90 4.03 6.17 -5.53
C TYR A 90 4.82 6.49 -6.80
N GLU A 91 4.17 6.76 -7.92
CA GLU A 91 4.84 7.24 -9.13
C GLU A 91 5.56 8.58 -8.89
N THR A 92 4.94 9.48 -8.15
CA THR A 92 5.57 10.75 -7.82
C THR A 92 6.79 10.51 -6.93
N ALA A 93 6.70 9.57 -5.98
CA ALA A 93 7.82 9.17 -5.13
C ALA A 93 8.98 8.55 -5.94
N THR A 94 8.69 7.69 -6.92
CA THR A 94 9.71 7.07 -7.79
C THR A 94 10.34 8.07 -8.76
N LYS A 95 9.57 9.05 -9.27
CA LYS A 95 10.10 10.16 -10.09
C LYS A 95 10.97 11.11 -9.27
N THR A 96 10.63 11.34 -8.01
CA THR A 96 11.34 12.28 -7.13
C THR A 96 12.68 11.72 -6.65
N ALA A 97 12.77 10.43 -6.37
CA ALA A 97 14.01 9.76 -5.97
C ALA A 97 14.05 8.34 -6.56
N PRO A 98 14.51 8.19 -7.81
CA PRO A 98 14.46 6.92 -8.56
C PRO A 98 15.33 5.82 -7.96
N GLU A 99 16.36 6.18 -7.19
CA GLU A 99 17.26 5.26 -6.49
C GLU A 99 16.64 4.68 -5.21
N ARG A 100 15.44 5.12 -4.82
CA ARG A 100 14.73 4.55 -3.67
C ARG A 100 13.96 3.32 -4.10
N ARG A 101 14.29 2.18 -3.48
CA ARG A 101 13.68 0.87 -3.73
C ARG A 101 12.23 0.80 -3.25
N ALA A 102 11.94 1.31 -2.05
CA ALA A 102 10.63 1.15 -1.42
C ALA A 102 9.44 1.66 -2.27
N PRO A 103 9.49 2.87 -2.88
CA PRO A 103 8.42 3.35 -3.76
C PRO A 103 8.11 2.44 -4.96
N TRP A 104 9.12 1.84 -5.59
CA TRP A 104 8.92 0.92 -6.73
C TRP A 104 8.18 -0.35 -6.30
N ILE A 105 8.54 -0.91 -5.15
CA ILE A 105 7.89 -2.11 -4.63
C ILE A 105 6.44 -1.79 -4.22
N ARG A 106 6.19 -0.63 -3.59
CA ARG A 106 4.83 -0.20 -3.23
C ARG A 106 3.96 0.07 -4.46
N LEU A 107 4.53 0.66 -5.51
CA LEU A 107 3.86 0.81 -6.79
C LEU A 107 3.46 -0.55 -7.38
N ALA A 108 4.35 -1.55 -7.32
CA ALA A 108 4.01 -2.90 -7.75
C ALA A 108 2.82 -3.48 -6.96
N TRP A 109 2.76 -3.30 -5.64
CA TRP A 109 1.63 -3.77 -4.84
C TRP A 109 0.33 -3.01 -5.12
N CYS A 110 0.43 -1.70 -5.38
CA CYS A 110 -0.69 -0.91 -5.86
C CYS A 110 -1.25 -1.46 -7.17
N GLN A 111 -0.38 -1.83 -8.11
CA GLN A 111 -0.79 -2.41 -9.38
C GLN A 111 -1.34 -3.83 -9.24
N VAL A 112 -0.83 -4.64 -8.30
CA VAL A 112 -1.45 -5.92 -7.93
C VAL A 112 -2.86 -5.72 -7.41
N ALA A 113 -3.08 -4.74 -6.53
CA ALA A 113 -4.41 -4.42 -6.00
C ALA A 113 -5.40 -3.97 -7.10
N GLN A 114 -4.88 -3.36 -8.17
CA GLN A 114 -5.66 -2.95 -9.35
C GLN A 114 -5.77 -4.05 -10.43
N GLY A 115 -5.22 -5.24 -10.21
CA GLY A 115 -5.22 -6.35 -11.18
C GLY A 115 -4.26 -6.17 -12.36
N ARG A 116 -3.37 -5.17 -12.33
CA ARG A 116 -2.39 -4.87 -13.38
C ARG A 116 -1.06 -5.58 -13.13
N PHE A 117 -1.08 -6.91 -13.24
CA PHE A 117 0.05 -7.77 -12.85
C PHE A 117 1.30 -7.64 -13.72
N ALA A 118 1.15 -7.34 -15.01
CA ALA A 118 2.28 -7.14 -15.92
C ALA A 118 3.11 -5.91 -15.49
N GLU A 119 2.45 -4.77 -15.29
CA GLU A 119 3.07 -3.53 -14.80
C GLU A 119 3.67 -3.73 -13.40
N ALA A 120 2.95 -4.43 -12.52
CA ALA A 120 3.44 -4.76 -11.19
C ALA A 120 4.77 -5.53 -11.25
N THR A 121 4.88 -6.49 -12.18
CA THR A 121 6.10 -7.28 -12.34
C THR A 121 7.27 -6.42 -12.81
N VAL A 122 7.04 -5.50 -13.75
CA VAL A 122 8.06 -4.56 -14.22
C VAL A 122 8.58 -3.70 -13.06
N ASN A 123 7.68 -3.12 -12.27
CA ASN A 123 8.04 -2.25 -11.14
C ASN A 123 8.69 -3.01 -9.98
N LEU A 124 8.24 -4.24 -9.70
CA LEU A 124 8.86 -5.11 -8.71
C LEU A 124 10.32 -5.39 -9.09
N LYS A 125 10.56 -5.84 -10.33
CA LYS A 125 11.92 -6.12 -10.82
C LYS A 125 12.79 -4.87 -10.79
N LYS A 126 12.20 -3.72 -11.12
CA LYS A 126 12.89 -2.43 -11.02
C LYS A 126 13.37 -2.14 -9.60
N GLY A 127 12.48 -2.28 -8.61
CA GLY A 127 12.85 -2.15 -7.20
C GLY A 127 13.94 -3.15 -6.80
N LEU A 128 13.78 -4.43 -7.13
CA LEU A 128 14.74 -5.47 -6.76
C LEU A 128 16.14 -5.27 -7.36
N ARG A 129 16.28 -4.55 -8.49
CA ARG A 129 17.59 -4.23 -9.08
C ARG A 129 18.35 -3.12 -8.37
N ILE A 130 17.66 -2.26 -7.62
CA ILE A 130 18.30 -1.16 -6.90
C ILE A 130 19.09 -1.75 -5.74
N GLN A 131 20.42 -1.85 -5.84
CA GLN A 131 21.23 -2.47 -4.79
C GLN A 131 21.49 -1.52 -3.61
N GLN A 132 21.74 -0.24 -3.88
CA GLN A 132 22.07 0.76 -2.87
C GLN A 132 20.86 1.67 -2.57
N ASP A 133 19.92 1.18 -1.76
CA ASP A 133 18.90 2.04 -1.18
C ASP A 133 19.30 2.46 0.25
N PRO A 134 19.56 3.76 0.52
CA PRO A 134 19.83 4.24 1.87
C PRO A 134 18.62 4.04 2.82
N THR A 135 17.43 3.84 2.28
CA THR A 135 16.19 3.53 3.00
C THR A 135 15.92 2.02 2.99
N THR A 136 16.69 1.27 3.77
CA THR A 136 16.80 -0.20 3.75
C THR A 136 15.59 -1.00 4.23
N SER A 137 14.37 -0.47 4.21
CA SER A 137 13.19 -1.22 4.70
C SER A 137 12.40 -1.85 3.56
N TRP A 138 12.34 -3.19 3.54
CA TRP A 138 11.30 -3.92 2.82
C TRP A 138 9.92 -3.45 3.28
N VAL A 139 8.96 -3.42 2.35
CA VAL A 139 7.56 -3.17 2.68
C VAL A 139 6.96 -4.39 3.38
N ASN A 140 6.42 -4.19 4.57
CA ASN A 140 5.67 -5.22 5.25
C ASN A 140 4.19 -5.18 4.83
N GLY A 141 3.56 -6.35 4.67
CA GLY A 141 2.12 -6.42 4.45
C GLY A 141 1.35 -5.74 5.58
N GLY A 142 1.78 -5.87 6.84
CA GLY A 142 1.13 -5.19 7.96
C GLY A 142 1.26 -3.66 7.92
N GLU A 143 2.33 -3.12 7.34
CA GLU A 143 2.49 -1.68 7.16
C GLU A 143 1.58 -1.16 6.02
N LEU A 144 1.49 -1.92 4.94
CA LEU A 144 0.77 -1.53 3.74
C LEU A 144 -0.75 -1.79 3.81
N TYR A 145 -1.16 -2.94 4.34
CA TYR A 145 -2.57 -3.35 4.45
C TYR A 145 -3.18 -3.08 5.84
N GLY A 146 -2.36 -2.78 6.85
CA GLY A 146 -2.84 -2.58 8.23
C GLY A 146 -3.62 -3.79 8.76
N ASP A 147 -4.71 -3.51 9.48
CA ASP A 147 -5.58 -4.53 10.08
C ASP A 147 -6.31 -5.39 9.04
N GLN A 148 -6.41 -4.92 7.79
CA GLN A 148 -7.08 -5.60 6.69
C GLN A 148 -6.15 -6.57 5.91
N LEU A 149 -4.93 -6.81 6.41
CA LEU A 149 -3.96 -7.68 5.75
C LEU A 149 -4.54 -9.05 5.37
N ASN A 150 -5.34 -9.66 6.23
CA ASN A 150 -5.84 -11.02 5.96
C ASN A 150 -7.05 -11.05 5.01
N SER A 151 -7.89 -10.01 5.01
CA SER A 151 -9.10 -9.92 4.20
C SER A 151 -8.78 -9.41 2.79
N VAL A 152 -8.27 -8.18 2.69
CA VAL A 152 -8.04 -7.50 1.42
C VAL A 152 -6.88 -8.12 0.65
N ALA A 153 -5.76 -8.40 1.31
CA ALA A 153 -4.62 -9.02 0.62
C ALA A 153 -4.94 -10.44 0.11
N ARG A 154 -5.91 -11.14 0.72
CA ARG A 154 -6.40 -12.43 0.22
C ARG A 154 -7.13 -12.28 -1.11
N VAL A 155 -7.96 -11.23 -1.28
CA VAL A 155 -8.64 -10.97 -2.56
C VAL A 155 -7.61 -10.73 -3.67
N HIS A 156 -6.60 -9.90 -3.40
CA HIS A 156 -5.52 -9.65 -4.35
C HIS A 156 -4.70 -10.91 -4.64
N HIS A 157 -4.47 -11.74 -3.61
CA HIS A 157 -3.78 -13.02 -3.76
C HIS A 157 -4.54 -13.96 -4.70
N ASP A 158 -5.84 -14.12 -4.52
CA ASP A 158 -6.67 -15.01 -5.33
C ASP A 158 -6.68 -14.57 -6.81
N GLN A 159 -6.70 -13.26 -7.07
CA GLN A 159 -6.59 -12.72 -8.43
C GLN A 159 -5.21 -12.99 -9.03
N LEU A 160 -4.14 -12.81 -8.25
CA LEU A 160 -2.78 -13.10 -8.68
C LEU A 160 -2.58 -14.59 -9.00
N LEU A 161 -3.16 -15.50 -8.21
CA LEU A 161 -3.12 -16.95 -8.48
C LEU A 161 -3.86 -17.30 -9.78
N LYS A 162 -5.04 -16.74 -10.03
CA LYS A 162 -5.76 -16.91 -11.32
C LYS A 162 -4.92 -16.45 -12.51
N TRP A 163 -4.14 -15.37 -12.34
CA TRP A 163 -3.22 -14.91 -13.37
C TRP A 163 -2.02 -15.86 -13.53
N LEU A 164 -1.48 -16.42 -12.46
CA LEU A 164 -0.44 -17.45 -12.53
C LEU A 164 -0.93 -18.73 -13.21
N GLU A 165 -2.17 -19.17 -12.95
CA GLU A 165 -2.77 -20.38 -13.53
C GLU A 165 -2.82 -20.36 -15.06
N GLN A 166 -2.93 -19.17 -15.68
CA GLN A 166 -2.89 -19.03 -17.13
C GLN A 166 -1.54 -19.43 -17.72
N ARG A 167 -0.44 -19.22 -16.96
CA ARG A 167 0.95 -19.52 -17.34
C ARG A 167 1.79 -19.92 -16.13
N PRO A 168 1.63 -21.14 -15.60
CA PRO A 168 2.21 -21.55 -14.33
C PRO A 168 3.74 -21.67 -14.34
N LYS A 169 4.35 -21.74 -15.53
CA LYS A 169 5.81 -21.81 -15.72
C LYS A 169 6.45 -20.47 -16.08
N SER A 170 5.70 -19.37 -16.07
CA SER A 170 6.28 -18.04 -16.29
C SER A 170 7.10 -17.61 -15.07
N THR A 171 8.40 -17.41 -15.28
CA THR A 171 9.34 -16.99 -14.22
C THR A 171 8.93 -15.69 -13.55
N ASP A 172 8.39 -14.74 -14.32
CA ASP A 172 7.95 -13.44 -13.85
C ASP A 172 6.66 -13.52 -13.01
N ARG A 173 5.72 -14.38 -13.40
CA ARG A 173 4.51 -14.62 -12.61
C ARG A 173 4.83 -15.31 -11.29
N LEU A 174 5.76 -16.27 -11.33
CA LEU A 174 6.28 -16.92 -10.13
C LEU A 174 7.02 -15.93 -9.23
N LEU A 175 7.84 -15.03 -9.80
CA LEU A 175 8.52 -13.96 -9.04
C LEU A 175 7.53 -13.07 -8.31
N LEU A 176 6.52 -12.52 -9.02
CA LEU A 176 5.51 -11.65 -8.42
C LEU A 176 4.73 -12.38 -7.31
N THR A 177 4.40 -13.65 -7.54
CA THR A 177 3.70 -14.49 -6.56
C THR A 177 4.56 -14.76 -5.33
N ALA A 178 5.83 -15.13 -5.51
CA ALA A 178 6.77 -15.36 -4.42
C ALA A 178 6.96 -14.09 -3.56
N ALA A 179 7.11 -12.93 -4.21
CA ALA A 179 7.23 -11.64 -3.54
C ALA A 179 5.95 -11.27 -2.77
N PHE A 180 4.76 -11.56 -3.30
CA PHE A 180 3.49 -11.31 -2.62
C PHE A 180 3.28 -12.23 -1.41
N GLN A 181 3.66 -13.52 -1.52
CA GLN A 181 3.65 -14.43 -0.37
C GLN A 181 4.60 -13.93 0.74
N LYS A 182 5.73 -13.35 0.34
CA LYS A 182 6.67 -12.74 1.29
C LYS A 182 6.08 -11.52 1.98
N LEU A 183 5.41 -10.64 1.24
CA LEU A 183 4.71 -9.47 1.77
C LEU A 183 3.69 -9.86 2.84
N THR A 184 2.96 -10.96 2.62
CA THR A 184 1.93 -11.49 3.52
C THR A 184 2.48 -12.42 4.61
N ASN A 185 3.80 -12.39 4.85
CA ASN A 185 4.50 -13.15 5.90
C ASN A 185 4.41 -14.69 5.74
N ARG A 186 4.19 -15.19 4.52
CA ARG A 186 4.14 -16.63 4.17
C ARG A 186 5.49 -17.08 3.60
N HIS A 187 6.52 -17.05 4.43
CA HIS A 187 7.92 -17.26 4.00
C HIS A 187 8.20 -18.64 3.38
N SER A 188 7.57 -19.72 3.87
CA SER A 188 7.75 -21.07 3.30
C SER A 188 7.27 -21.14 1.86
N MET A 189 6.02 -20.71 1.62
CA MET A 189 5.43 -20.65 0.29
C MET A 189 6.19 -19.72 -0.64
N SER A 190 6.62 -18.55 -0.13
CA SER A 190 7.47 -17.63 -0.90
C SER A 190 8.74 -18.32 -1.40
N ARG A 191 9.44 -19.06 -0.54
CA ARG A 191 10.66 -19.80 -0.90
C ARG A 191 10.40 -20.92 -1.91
N GLU A 192 9.31 -21.67 -1.74
CA GLU A 192 8.95 -22.75 -2.66
C GLU A 192 8.64 -22.23 -4.07
N VAL A 193 7.87 -21.14 -4.15
CA VAL A 193 7.53 -20.48 -5.43
C VAL A 193 8.78 -19.84 -6.05
N ALA A 194 9.64 -19.20 -5.26
CA ALA A 194 10.90 -18.65 -5.75
C ALA A 194 11.84 -19.75 -6.28
N ALA A 195 11.93 -20.89 -5.58
CA ALA A 195 12.70 -22.04 -6.04
C ALA A 195 12.14 -22.61 -7.35
N ALA A 196 10.81 -22.61 -7.53
CA ALA A 196 10.19 -22.96 -8.80
C ALA A 196 10.58 -21.98 -9.91
N ALA A 197 10.58 -20.68 -9.64
CA ALA A 197 11.01 -19.67 -10.60
C ALA A 197 12.47 -19.87 -11.04
N ILE A 198 13.38 -20.16 -10.10
CA ILE A 198 14.80 -20.46 -10.39
C ILE A 198 14.92 -21.70 -11.28
N ARG A 199 14.19 -22.79 -10.98
CA ARG A 199 14.18 -24.00 -11.82
C ARG A 199 13.72 -23.72 -13.25
N HIS A 200 12.91 -22.69 -13.44
CA HIS A 200 12.43 -22.25 -14.75
C HIS A 200 13.35 -21.21 -15.42
N GLY A 201 14.42 -20.76 -14.75
CA GLY A 201 15.41 -19.85 -15.34
C GLY A 201 15.28 -18.39 -14.92
N LEU A 202 14.60 -18.11 -13.80
CA LEU A 202 14.68 -16.79 -13.16
C LEU A 202 16.12 -16.51 -12.70
N GLU A 203 16.60 -15.29 -12.93
CA GLU A 203 17.89 -14.81 -12.43
C GLU A 203 17.93 -14.91 -10.90
N ALA A 204 18.94 -15.59 -10.35
CA ALA A 204 19.11 -15.79 -8.91
C ALA A 204 19.19 -14.46 -8.15
N ASP A 205 19.72 -13.41 -8.79
CA ASP A 205 19.86 -12.06 -8.25
C ASP A 205 18.52 -11.48 -7.76
N PHE A 206 17.40 -11.75 -8.44
CA PHE A 206 16.09 -11.30 -7.98
C PHE A 206 15.68 -11.98 -6.68
N VAL A 207 16.00 -13.26 -6.53
CA VAL A 207 15.69 -14.02 -5.30
C VAL A 207 16.59 -13.57 -4.16
N SER A 208 17.88 -13.42 -4.40
CA SER A 208 18.82 -12.85 -3.41
C SER A 208 18.40 -11.46 -2.98
N ALA A 209 18.07 -10.56 -3.92
CA ALA A 209 17.57 -9.22 -3.60
C ALA A 209 16.29 -9.26 -2.76
N MET A 210 15.36 -10.16 -3.06
CA MET A 210 14.18 -10.38 -2.23
C MET A 210 14.54 -10.88 -0.82
N GLU A 211 15.54 -11.74 -0.66
CA GLU A 211 16.00 -12.30 0.62
C GLU A 211 16.74 -11.30 1.50
N ASP A 212 17.69 -10.55 0.94
CA ASP A 212 18.46 -9.50 1.63
C ASP A 212 17.56 -8.46 2.29
N LEU A 213 16.43 -8.17 1.63
CA LEU A 213 15.41 -7.23 2.07
C LEU A 213 14.76 -7.58 3.41
N THR A 214 14.74 -8.87 3.77
CA THR A 214 14.17 -9.33 5.04
C THR A 214 15.18 -9.39 6.18
N GLU A 215 16.44 -9.73 5.89
CA GLU A 215 17.44 -9.99 6.92
C GLU A 215 17.89 -8.71 7.64
N HIS A 216 17.89 -7.58 6.93
CA HIS A 216 18.23 -6.26 7.50
C HIS A 216 17.29 -5.83 8.63
N ARG A 217 16.06 -6.36 8.69
CA ARG A 217 15.10 -6.09 9.77
C ARG A 217 15.28 -7.03 10.95
N ALA A 218 15.49 -8.33 10.71
CA ALA A 218 15.73 -9.30 11.77
C ALA A 218 16.95 -8.91 12.63
N ALA A 219 17.94 -8.24 12.03
CA ALA A 219 19.08 -7.68 12.74
C ALA A 219 18.75 -6.46 13.62
N ARG A 220 17.76 -5.63 13.24
CA ARG A 220 17.30 -4.46 14.03
C ARG A 220 16.38 -4.82 15.18
N ASP A 221 15.51 -5.80 14.97
CA ASP A 221 14.54 -6.25 15.99
C ASP A 221 15.17 -7.26 16.97
N ARG A 222 16.44 -7.67 16.74
CA ARG A 222 17.19 -8.49 17.69
C ARG A 222 17.49 -7.63 18.94
N PRO A 223 16.96 -7.98 20.12
CA PRO A 223 17.35 -7.27 21.34
C PRO A 223 18.88 -7.33 21.45
N PRO A 224 19.55 -6.23 21.83
CA PRO A 224 21.00 -6.25 22.00
C PRO A 224 21.30 -7.42 22.91
N ALA A 225 22.13 -8.36 22.43
CA ALA A 225 22.50 -9.52 23.20
C ALA A 225 22.91 -9.02 24.58
N ARG A 226 22.16 -9.42 25.63
CA ARG A 226 22.52 -9.10 27.02
C ARG A 226 23.97 -9.54 27.14
N GLN A 227 24.88 -8.58 27.17
CA GLN A 227 26.26 -8.85 27.51
C GLN A 227 26.18 -9.40 28.91
N ALA A 228 26.33 -10.73 29.03
CA ALA A 228 26.41 -11.37 30.33
C ALA A 228 27.48 -10.61 31.12
N PRO A 229 27.22 -10.26 32.39
CA PRO A 229 28.18 -9.51 33.18
C PRO A 229 29.49 -10.29 33.14
N ARG A 230 30.53 -9.66 32.56
CA ARG A 230 31.90 -10.15 32.68
C ARG A 230 32.17 -10.19 34.17
N HIS A 231 32.27 -11.40 34.73
CA HIS A 231 32.87 -11.59 36.03
C HIS A 231 34.29 -11.03 35.96
N GLU A 232 34.47 -9.82 36.48
CA GLU A 232 35.77 -9.30 36.86
C GLU A 232 36.34 -10.24 37.93
N GLN A 233 37.20 -11.15 37.49
CA GLN A 233 38.09 -11.86 38.40
C GLN A 233 39.17 -10.87 38.87
N GLY A 234 39.09 -10.53 40.16
CA GLY A 234 40.27 -10.45 41.01
C GLY A 234 40.85 -9.06 41.23
N ILE A 235 40.33 -8.35 42.24
CA ILE A 235 41.19 -7.56 43.13
C ILE A 235 40.88 -7.96 44.58
N GLN A 236 41.81 -8.71 45.18
CA GLN A 236 41.89 -8.92 46.62
C GLN A 236 42.33 -7.63 47.31
N GLY A 237 41.66 -7.24 48.40
CA GLY A 237 42.12 -6.12 49.21
C GLY A 237 41.27 -5.79 50.44
N LYS A 238 41.46 -6.57 51.51
CA LYS A 238 41.38 -6.20 52.93
C LYS A 238 40.14 -5.43 53.45
N GLY A 239 39.30 -6.18 54.17
CA GLY A 239 38.98 -5.95 55.59
C GLY A 239 38.36 -4.62 56.00
N ARG A 240 37.04 -4.62 56.23
CA ARG A 240 36.44 -3.94 57.39
C ARG A 240 35.07 -4.52 57.75
N GLU A 241 34.92 -4.66 59.05
CA GLU A 241 33.81 -5.20 59.86
C GLU A 241 32.49 -4.42 59.66
N PRO A 242 31.31 -5.07 59.66
CA PRO A 242 30.04 -4.37 59.54
C PRO A 242 29.44 -4.00 60.90
N ALA A 243 29.15 -2.72 61.10
CA ALA A 243 28.27 -2.22 62.16
C ALA A 243 26.78 -2.33 61.73
N PRO A 244 25.84 -2.49 62.67
CA PRO A 244 24.42 -2.67 62.35
C PRO A 244 23.78 -1.32 62.01
N VAL A 245 23.26 -1.20 60.79
CA VAL A 245 22.44 -0.05 60.37
C VAL A 245 20.99 -0.30 60.74
N THR A 246 20.49 0.60 61.56
CA THR A 246 19.12 0.79 62.01
C THR A 246 18.22 1.23 60.85
N THR A 247 17.10 0.54 60.69
CA THR A 247 16.01 0.87 59.77
C THR A 247 15.23 2.09 60.26
N PRO A 248 14.96 3.11 59.43
CA PRO A 248 13.85 4.02 59.65
C PRO A 248 12.65 3.70 58.73
N ALA A 249 11.48 4.02 59.25
CA ALA A 249 10.14 3.82 58.72
C ALA A 249 9.89 4.53 57.36
N PRO A 250 8.85 4.13 56.60
CA PRO A 250 8.52 4.76 55.32
C PRO A 250 7.83 6.12 55.52
N GLU A 251 8.47 7.18 55.02
CA GLU A 251 7.86 8.49 54.82
C GLU A 251 6.88 8.46 53.65
N SER A 252 5.67 8.94 53.94
CA SER A 252 4.55 9.07 53.02
C SER A 252 4.78 10.23 52.04
N ASN A 253 5.33 9.94 50.86
CA ASN A 253 5.45 10.91 49.78
C ASN A 253 4.11 11.05 49.04
N ARG A 254 3.33 12.07 49.43
CA ARG A 254 2.23 12.62 48.62
C ARG A 254 2.85 13.42 47.46
N LEU A 255 2.72 12.90 46.25
CA LEU A 255 2.98 13.66 45.02
C LEU A 255 1.67 14.30 44.55
N ASP A 256 1.71 15.62 44.47
CA ASP A 256 0.69 16.48 43.88
C ASP A 256 0.35 16.07 42.44
N GLU A 257 -0.95 16.01 42.14
CA GLU A 257 -1.47 15.88 40.79
C GLU A 257 -1.18 17.14 39.95
N PRO A 258 -0.66 17.01 38.72
CA PRO A 258 -0.57 18.15 37.81
C PRO A 258 -1.95 18.49 37.24
N LYS A 259 -2.38 19.72 37.53
CA LYS A 259 -3.60 20.36 37.03
C LYS A 259 -3.55 20.45 35.49
N VAL A 260 -4.34 19.64 34.81
CA VAL A 260 -4.53 19.66 33.35
C VAL A 260 -5.24 20.94 32.94
N GLY A 261 -4.55 21.82 32.20
CA GLY A 261 -5.14 22.99 31.56
C GLY A 261 -5.87 22.62 30.26
N PRO A 262 -6.77 23.48 29.75
CA PRO A 262 -7.59 23.18 28.58
C PRO A 262 -6.75 23.02 27.31
N GLU A 263 -7.06 21.94 26.60
CA GLU A 263 -6.47 21.51 25.33
C GLU A 263 -6.69 22.55 24.24
N VAL A 264 -5.61 23.23 23.85
CA VAL A 264 -5.60 24.14 22.69
C VAL A 264 -5.44 23.28 21.44
N THR A 265 -6.54 23.10 20.71
CA THR A 265 -6.55 22.46 19.39
C THR A 265 -5.84 23.37 18.37
N PRO A 266 -4.83 22.89 17.64
CA PRO A 266 -4.20 23.68 16.59
C PRO A 266 -5.15 23.82 15.38
N PRO A 267 -5.10 24.96 14.66
CA PRO A 267 -5.97 25.21 13.52
C PRO A 267 -5.67 24.26 12.36
N VAL A 268 -6.73 23.70 11.80
CA VAL A 268 -6.71 22.86 10.59
C VAL A 268 -6.18 23.69 9.41
N PRO A 269 -5.16 23.22 8.67
CA PRO A 269 -4.67 23.92 7.48
C PRO A 269 -5.73 23.91 6.37
N PRO A 270 -5.84 24.99 5.57
CA PRO A 270 -6.82 25.07 4.48
C PRO A 270 -6.54 24.02 3.40
N VAL A 271 -7.60 23.36 2.96
CA VAL A 271 -7.60 22.40 1.84
C VAL A 271 -7.18 23.13 0.56
N PRO A 272 -6.19 22.63 -0.20
CA PRO A 272 -5.85 23.19 -1.51
C PRO A 272 -7.05 23.10 -2.44
N GLN A 273 -7.51 24.23 -2.96
CA GLN A 273 -8.54 24.24 -4.01
C GLN A 273 -7.92 23.65 -5.29
N LEU A 274 -8.39 22.47 -5.67
CA LEU A 274 -8.11 21.86 -6.96
C LEU A 274 -8.65 22.77 -8.07
N HIS A 275 -7.74 23.43 -8.79
CA HIS A 275 -8.06 24.14 -10.02
C HIS A 275 -8.44 23.08 -11.06
N VAL A 276 -9.74 22.95 -11.34
CA VAL A 276 -10.24 22.10 -12.41
C VAL A 276 -9.91 22.79 -13.73
N PRO A 277 -9.06 22.22 -14.60
CA PRO A 277 -8.82 22.79 -15.92
C PRO A 277 -10.11 22.75 -16.74
N GLU A 278 -10.48 23.90 -17.28
CA GLU A 278 -11.64 24.09 -18.16
C GLU A 278 -11.52 23.17 -19.39
N ALA A 279 -12.56 22.37 -19.64
CA ALA A 279 -12.58 21.41 -20.73
C ALA A 279 -12.47 22.13 -22.10
N PRO A 280 -11.70 21.60 -23.06
CA PRO A 280 -11.59 22.21 -24.37
C PRO A 280 -12.92 22.15 -25.12
N THR A 281 -13.36 23.31 -25.61
CA THR A 281 -14.55 23.49 -26.44
C THR A 281 -14.53 22.55 -27.66
N PRO A 282 -15.60 21.80 -27.95
CA PRO A 282 -15.64 20.93 -29.12
C PRO A 282 -15.57 21.75 -30.40
N ALA A 283 -14.63 21.38 -31.28
CA ALA A 283 -14.44 21.99 -32.58
C ALA A 283 -15.68 21.80 -33.46
N VAL A 284 -16.20 22.90 -34.00
CA VAL A 284 -17.30 22.92 -34.96
C VAL A 284 -16.83 22.24 -36.26
N PRO A 285 -17.52 21.20 -36.78
CA PRO A 285 -17.15 20.58 -38.04
C PRO A 285 -17.42 21.52 -39.21
N ALA A 286 -16.43 21.65 -40.10
CA ALA A 286 -16.51 22.45 -41.32
C ALA A 286 -17.59 21.90 -42.29
N PRO A 287 -18.30 22.77 -43.03
CA PRO A 287 -19.30 22.34 -44.00
C PRO A 287 -18.64 21.65 -45.19
N GLN A 288 -19.11 20.44 -45.52
CA GLN A 288 -18.69 19.71 -46.71
C GLN A 288 -19.26 20.38 -47.96
N LEU A 289 -18.38 20.84 -48.84
CA LEU A 289 -18.70 21.30 -50.19
C LEU A 289 -19.04 20.08 -51.06
N SER A 290 -20.33 19.90 -51.35
CA SER A 290 -20.81 18.96 -52.36
C SER A 290 -20.35 19.39 -53.75
N VAL A 291 -19.40 18.64 -54.31
CA VAL A 291 -19.01 18.74 -55.73
C VAL A 291 -20.12 18.11 -56.58
N LEU A 292 -20.83 18.96 -57.32
CA LEU A 292 -21.82 18.58 -58.30
C LEU A 292 -21.09 18.17 -59.60
N GLN A 293 -21.04 16.88 -59.90
CA GLN A 293 -20.72 16.40 -61.25
C GLN A 293 -22.01 16.21 -62.04
N LYS A 294 -22.21 17.03 -63.07
CA LYS A 294 -22.89 16.70 -64.33
C LYS A 294 -22.37 17.61 -65.43
#